data_AF-A0A8J7UZC4-F1
#
_entry.id   AF-A0A8J7UZC4-F1
#
_cell.length_a   1.000
_cell.length_b   1.000
_cell.length_c   1.000
_cell.angle_alpha   90.00
_cell.angle_beta   90.00
_cell.angle_gamma   90.00
#
_symmetry.space_group_name_H-M   'P 1'
#
loop_
_entity.id
_entity.type
_entity.pdbx_description
1 polymer ?
#
loop_
_entity_poly.entity_id
_entity_poly.type
_entity_poly.pdbx_seq_one_letter_code
_entity_poly.pdbx_strand_id
1 'polypeptide(L)'
;MKKFLAMALALLMVAVLLPITAMAEETALPAPTDGKITLKDNVVLTDSAKINYSDGVQATTLDLNGHSISSSATWTLLVKGTLEIIDSSEAKTGKVVCTGVGGIAMWILGGADVTLTSGAFEGTDYGIVVGGVNAKFTMNGGSATSNNGAGISGNGSVSGDGTPTYGPTTININAGVITGGDAGIYHPQVGTLNVTGGKIEGKTGIEMRAGDLKVSGNPTITATAPTVTVNANGSGNTTEGAAIAIAQHTTKKPIKVDINGGTLSGAAAINESNPQNNDATDTDKISINVSGGSLTGKINKGSTATVTISGGTFSDEDGVKPYLADGKVIRNGKVVNETITIIVPDDSTDTTTTTEKPANPATGANDFVGAAAALAVMSLLGMAVASRKK
;
A
#
# COMPACT_ATOMS: atom_id res chain seq x y z
N MET A 1 -7.88 1.92 -38.46
CA MET A 1 -7.19 1.25 -37.33
C MET A 1 -8.14 0.68 -36.27
N LYS A 2 -9.13 1.43 -35.75
CA LYS A 2 -10.08 0.90 -34.74
C LYS A 2 -10.90 -0.34 -35.17
N LYS A 3 -11.33 -0.42 -36.44
CA LYS A 3 -12.09 -1.57 -36.96
C LYS A 3 -11.23 -2.83 -37.19
N PHE A 4 -9.95 -2.67 -37.51
CA PHE A 4 -9.01 -3.79 -37.65
C PHE A 4 -8.60 -4.37 -36.30
N LEU A 5 -8.43 -3.52 -35.27
CA LEU A 5 -8.10 -3.96 -33.92
C LEU A 5 -9.26 -4.71 -33.25
N ALA A 6 -10.50 -4.27 -33.47
CA ALA A 6 -11.70 -4.97 -32.99
C ALA A 6 -11.88 -6.35 -33.65
N MET A 7 -11.53 -6.47 -34.94
CA MET A 7 -11.63 -7.74 -35.67
C MET A 7 -10.51 -8.73 -35.29
N ALA A 8 -9.31 -8.22 -34.98
CA ALA A 8 -8.22 -9.02 -34.42
C ALA A 8 -8.53 -9.51 -33.00
N LEU A 9 -9.17 -8.67 -32.16
CA LEU A 9 -9.58 -9.05 -30.81
C LEU A 9 -10.73 -10.09 -30.84
N ALA A 10 -11.68 -9.95 -31.78
CA ALA A 10 -12.73 -10.93 -31.99
C ALA A 10 -12.18 -12.27 -32.50
N LEU A 11 -11.19 -12.27 -33.40
CA LEU A 11 -10.52 -13.50 -33.84
C LEU A 11 -9.71 -14.15 -32.71
N LEU A 12 -9.07 -13.36 -31.85
CA LEU A 12 -8.36 -13.85 -30.67
C LEU A 12 -9.32 -14.52 -29.69
N MET A 13 -10.49 -13.92 -29.44
CA MET A 13 -11.53 -14.48 -28.57
C MET A 13 -12.15 -15.76 -29.14
N VAL A 14 -12.26 -15.89 -30.47
CA VAL A 14 -12.75 -17.12 -31.13
C VAL A 14 -11.70 -18.23 -31.14
N ALA A 15 -10.40 -17.90 -31.16
CA ALA A 15 -9.32 -18.88 -31.06
C ALA A 15 -9.20 -19.54 -29.66
N VAL A 16 -9.77 -18.93 -28.61
CA VAL A 16 -9.87 -19.54 -27.26
C VAL A 16 -11.03 -20.54 -27.15
N LEU A 17 -11.89 -20.65 -28.16
CA LEU A 17 -13.06 -21.53 -28.19
C LEU A 17 -12.83 -22.85 -28.96
N LEU A 18 -11.59 -23.14 -29.38
CA LEU A 18 -11.26 -24.46 -29.92
C LEU A 18 -11.46 -25.51 -28.81
N PRO A 19 -12.06 -26.67 -29.12
CA PRO A 19 -12.26 -27.73 -28.13
C PRO A 19 -10.89 -28.16 -27.62
N ILE A 20 -10.60 -27.79 -26.36
CA ILE A 20 -9.47 -28.31 -25.61
C ILE A 20 -9.68 -29.82 -25.61
N THR A 21 -8.83 -30.57 -26.30
CA THR A 21 -8.76 -32.01 -26.11
C THR A 21 -8.60 -32.22 -24.61
N ALA A 22 -9.58 -32.88 -24.00
CA ALA A 22 -9.59 -33.22 -22.58
C ALA A 22 -8.39 -34.13 -22.29
N MET A 23 -7.22 -33.52 -22.13
CA MET A 23 -6.09 -34.12 -21.46
C MET A 23 -6.53 -34.32 -20.01
N ALA A 24 -6.14 -35.45 -19.41
CA ALA A 24 -6.50 -35.76 -18.04
C ALA A 24 -6.13 -34.57 -17.15
N GLU A 25 -7.13 -33.91 -16.57
CA GLU A 25 -6.90 -32.82 -15.63
C GLU A 25 -6.25 -33.42 -14.39
N GLU A 26 -5.05 -32.96 -14.06
CA GLU A 26 -4.39 -33.33 -12.80
C GLU A 26 -5.24 -32.77 -11.66
N THR A 27 -5.65 -33.64 -10.74
CA THR A 27 -6.57 -33.29 -9.63
C THR A 27 -5.84 -32.96 -8.33
N ALA A 28 -4.51 -33.02 -8.34
CA ALA A 28 -3.64 -32.71 -7.22
C ALA A 28 -2.33 -32.08 -7.73
N LEU A 29 -1.62 -31.36 -6.85
CA LEU A 29 -0.29 -30.87 -7.18
C LEU A 29 0.70 -32.03 -7.37
N PRO A 30 1.64 -31.95 -8.32
CA PRO A 30 2.65 -32.98 -8.49
C PRO A 30 3.56 -33.05 -7.26
N ALA A 31 4.10 -34.24 -7.00
CA ALA A 31 5.06 -34.43 -5.92
C ALA A 31 6.32 -33.57 -6.15
N PRO A 32 6.84 -32.90 -5.11
CA PRO A 32 8.02 -32.07 -5.23
C PRO A 32 9.26 -32.93 -5.47
N THR A 33 10.18 -32.41 -6.29
CA THR A 33 11.53 -32.95 -6.47
C THR A 33 12.51 -31.97 -5.85
N ASP A 34 13.33 -32.42 -4.89
CA ASP A 34 14.26 -31.58 -4.13
C ASP A 34 13.61 -30.32 -3.52
N GLY A 35 12.38 -30.48 -3.03
CA GLY A 35 11.60 -29.39 -2.42
C GLY A 35 10.90 -28.45 -3.43
N LYS A 36 11.05 -28.67 -4.73
CA LYS A 36 10.42 -27.87 -5.79
C LYS A 36 9.25 -28.61 -6.45
N ILE A 37 8.08 -27.99 -6.44
CA ILE A 37 6.95 -28.36 -7.29
C ILE A 37 7.12 -27.62 -8.62
N THR A 38 7.10 -28.31 -9.75
CA THR A 38 7.08 -27.70 -11.08
C THR A 38 5.89 -28.24 -11.86
N LEU A 39 5.02 -27.35 -12.33
CA LEU A 39 3.89 -27.75 -13.14
C LEU A 39 4.34 -28.11 -14.56
N LYS A 40 3.76 -29.19 -15.09
CA LYS A 40 3.94 -29.64 -16.47
C LYS A 40 2.69 -29.46 -17.32
N ASP A 41 1.55 -29.31 -16.65
CA ASP A 41 0.22 -29.16 -17.21
C ASP A 41 -0.63 -28.32 -16.23
N ASN A 42 -1.81 -27.90 -16.67
CA ASN A 42 -2.78 -27.26 -15.80
C ASN A 42 -3.33 -28.27 -14.78
N VAL A 43 -3.53 -27.81 -13.55
CA VAL A 43 -4.06 -28.60 -12.43
C VAL A 43 -5.43 -28.04 -12.05
N VAL A 44 -6.45 -28.90 -11.99
CA VAL A 44 -7.80 -28.55 -11.52
C VAL A 44 -8.07 -29.33 -10.25
N LEU A 45 -7.87 -28.66 -9.11
CA LEU A 45 -7.99 -29.27 -7.80
C LEU A 45 -9.46 -29.49 -7.42
N THR A 46 -9.75 -30.66 -6.86
CA THR A 46 -11.07 -31.00 -6.31
C THR A 46 -11.32 -30.36 -4.93
N ASP A 47 -10.27 -29.97 -4.22
CA ASP A 47 -10.29 -29.24 -2.94
C ASP A 47 -9.05 -28.33 -2.84
N SER A 48 -8.92 -27.52 -1.79
CA SER A 48 -7.76 -26.68 -1.56
C SER A 48 -6.46 -27.50 -1.47
N ALA A 49 -5.40 -27.04 -2.16
CA ALA A 49 -4.07 -27.60 -1.97
C ALA A 49 -3.42 -27.04 -0.69
N LYS A 50 -3.06 -27.93 0.23
CA LYS A 50 -2.30 -27.62 1.44
C LYS A 50 -0.80 -27.74 1.18
N ILE A 51 -0.06 -26.64 1.31
CA ILE A 51 1.40 -26.61 1.18
C ILE A 51 2.02 -26.41 2.57
N ASN A 52 2.98 -27.29 2.91
CA ASN A 52 3.70 -27.37 4.17
C ASN A 52 2.81 -27.55 5.42
N TYR A 53 1.68 -28.23 5.23
CA TYR A 53 0.92 -28.81 6.34
C TYR A 53 1.47 -30.20 6.64
N SER A 54 1.33 -30.68 7.88
CA SER A 54 1.72 -32.05 8.26
C SER A 54 1.06 -33.13 7.40
N ASP A 55 -0.14 -32.85 6.87
CA ASP A 55 -0.94 -33.68 5.98
C ASP A 55 -0.95 -33.16 4.52
N GLY A 56 -0.08 -32.21 4.18
CA GLY A 56 -0.01 -31.56 2.86
C GLY A 56 1.28 -31.85 2.10
N VAL A 57 1.43 -31.20 0.94
CA VAL A 57 2.66 -31.30 0.14
C VAL A 57 3.76 -30.45 0.76
N GLN A 58 4.96 -31.00 0.90
CA GLN A 58 6.10 -30.30 1.47
C GLN A 58 6.99 -29.69 0.38
N ALA A 59 6.99 -28.37 0.25
CA ALA A 59 7.74 -27.68 -0.79
C ALA A 59 8.30 -26.33 -0.30
N THR A 60 9.50 -26.00 -0.77
CA THR A 60 10.13 -24.70 -0.61
C THR A 60 9.91 -23.81 -1.84
N THR A 61 9.59 -24.39 -2.99
CA THR A 61 9.34 -23.66 -4.23
C THR A 61 8.13 -24.23 -4.98
N LEU A 62 7.24 -23.35 -5.44
CA LEU A 62 6.21 -23.65 -6.43
C LEU A 62 6.52 -22.90 -7.73
N ASP A 63 6.78 -23.65 -8.79
CA ASP A 63 7.01 -23.12 -10.12
C ASP A 63 5.82 -23.43 -11.02
N LEU A 64 5.07 -22.37 -11.34
CA LEU A 64 3.90 -22.45 -12.20
C LEU A 64 4.27 -22.82 -13.64
N ASN A 65 5.50 -22.50 -14.08
CA ASN A 65 6.03 -22.84 -15.40
C ASN A 65 5.03 -22.63 -16.57
N GLY A 66 4.29 -21.53 -16.54
CA GLY A 66 3.30 -21.14 -17.56
C GLY A 66 1.92 -21.80 -17.43
N HIS A 67 1.73 -22.69 -16.46
CA HIS A 67 0.51 -23.44 -16.22
C HIS A 67 -0.33 -22.88 -15.07
N SER A 68 -1.60 -23.27 -15.03
CA SER A 68 -2.57 -22.83 -14.04
C SER A 68 -2.87 -23.89 -13.00
N ILE A 69 -3.08 -23.47 -11.76
CA ILE A 69 -3.74 -24.26 -10.71
C ILE A 69 -5.10 -23.60 -10.48
N SER A 70 -6.19 -24.36 -10.58
CA SER A 70 -7.53 -23.84 -10.31
C SER A 70 -8.28 -24.69 -9.31
N SER A 71 -9.23 -24.08 -8.60
CA SER A 71 -10.19 -24.78 -7.74
C SER A 71 -11.49 -24.00 -7.64
N SER A 72 -12.60 -24.71 -7.43
CA SER A 72 -13.91 -24.13 -7.08
C SER A 72 -14.21 -24.16 -5.57
N ALA A 73 -13.26 -24.64 -4.75
CA ALA A 73 -13.32 -24.55 -3.30
C ALA A 73 -13.22 -23.09 -2.81
N THR A 74 -13.30 -22.86 -1.50
CA THR A 74 -13.13 -21.51 -0.93
C THR A 74 -11.70 -20.98 -1.10
N TRP A 75 -10.70 -21.86 -1.06
CA TRP A 75 -9.30 -21.51 -1.31
C TRP A 75 -8.71 -22.40 -2.39
N THR A 76 -7.88 -21.87 -3.28
CA THR A 76 -7.09 -22.71 -4.18
C THR A 76 -5.84 -23.20 -3.45
N LEU A 77 -5.07 -22.30 -2.82
CA LEU A 77 -3.89 -22.64 -2.03
C LEU A 77 -4.03 -22.23 -0.55
N LEU A 78 -3.65 -23.14 0.34
CA LEU A 78 -3.44 -22.90 1.76
C LEU A 78 -1.96 -23.12 2.07
N VAL A 79 -1.24 -22.07 2.47
CA VAL A 79 0.22 -22.12 2.63
C VAL A 79 0.65 -21.93 4.08
N LYS A 80 1.37 -22.92 4.59
CA LYS A 80 2.20 -22.83 5.81
C LYS A 80 3.68 -22.77 5.45
N GLY A 81 4.53 -22.48 6.45
CA GLY A 81 5.98 -22.51 6.31
C GLY A 81 6.53 -21.54 5.24
N THR A 82 7.75 -21.79 4.78
CA THR A 82 8.42 -20.96 3.78
C THR A 82 8.13 -21.47 2.37
N LEU A 83 7.73 -20.57 1.46
CA LEU A 83 7.47 -20.91 0.06
C LEU A 83 7.87 -19.76 -0.87
N GLU A 84 8.70 -20.06 -1.86
CA GLU A 84 8.91 -19.19 -3.02
C GLU A 84 7.98 -19.60 -4.16
N ILE A 85 7.31 -18.64 -4.78
CA ILE A 85 6.45 -18.86 -5.94
C ILE A 85 7.02 -18.12 -7.14
N ILE A 86 7.25 -18.88 -8.20
CA ILE A 86 7.77 -18.39 -9.47
C ILE A 86 6.91 -18.90 -10.62
N ASP A 87 7.11 -18.30 -11.77
CA ASP A 87 6.73 -18.86 -13.05
C ASP A 87 7.98 -18.84 -13.93
N SER A 88 8.59 -19.99 -14.16
CA SER A 88 9.81 -20.09 -14.98
C SER A 88 9.57 -19.91 -16.47
N SER A 89 8.32 -19.99 -16.94
CA SER A 89 8.02 -19.86 -18.37
C SER A 89 8.48 -18.51 -18.91
N GLU A 90 8.84 -18.44 -20.18
CA GLU A 90 9.24 -17.19 -20.82
C GLU A 90 8.10 -16.15 -20.81
N ALA A 91 6.87 -16.62 -21.06
CA ALA A 91 5.69 -15.78 -21.18
C ALA A 91 5.07 -15.34 -19.84
N LYS A 92 5.47 -15.96 -18.72
CA LYS A 92 4.94 -15.67 -17.36
C LYS A 92 3.42 -15.79 -17.27
N THR A 93 2.83 -16.78 -17.93
CA THR A 93 1.37 -16.98 -18.05
C THR A 93 0.74 -17.81 -16.95
N GLY A 94 1.55 -18.37 -16.05
CA GLY A 94 1.12 -19.26 -14.99
C GLY A 94 0.23 -18.57 -13.96
N LYS A 95 -0.77 -19.30 -13.49
CA LYS A 95 -1.83 -18.74 -12.64
C LYS A 95 -2.21 -19.63 -11.47
N VAL A 96 -2.74 -19.01 -10.43
CA VAL A 96 -3.51 -19.64 -9.36
C VAL A 96 -4.88 -18.99 -9.35
N VAL A 97 -5.93 -19.76 -9.61
CA VAL A 97 -7.29 -19.24 -9.81
C VAL A 97 -8.25 -19.90 -8.84
N CYS A 98 -9.06 -19.10 -8.14
CA CYS A 98 -10.18 -19.60 -7.35
C CYS A 98 -11.48 -19.13 -7.98
N THR A 99 -12.31 -20.08 -8.42
CA THR A 99 -13.60 -19.81 -9.06
C THR A 99 -14.79 -20.02 -8.13
N GLY A 100 -14.55 -20.49 -6.90
CA GLY A 100 -15.57 -20.64 -5.86
C GLY A 100 -16.21 -19.31 -5.47
N VAL A 101 -17.42 -19.36 -4.91
CA VAL A 101 -18.10 -18.18 -4.35
C VAL A 101 -17.38 -17.76 -3.07
N GLY A 102 -17.04 -16.46 -2.93
CA GLY A 102 -16.20 -16.00 -1.82
C GLY A 102 -14.76 -16.51 -1.93
N GLY A 103 -14.32 -16.81 -3.15
CA GLY A 103 -13.12 -17.57 -3.46
C GLY A 103 -11.83 -16.76 -3.30
N ILE A 104 -10.81 -17.45 -2.79
CA ILE A 104 -9.50 -16.90 -2.45
C ILE A 104 -8.43 -17.70 -3.18
N ALA A 105 -7.60 -17.04 -4.01
CA ALA A 105 -6.58 -17.79 -4.75
C ALA A 105 -5.50 -18.37 -3.80
N MET A 106 -5.07 -17.59 -2.81
CA MET A 106 -4.12 -18.06 -1.80
C MET A 106 -4.38 -17.48 -0.41
N TRP A 107 -4.36 -18.34 0.60
CA TRP A 107 -4.32 -17.94 2.01
C TRP A 107 -2.96 -18.29 2.64
N ILE A 108 -2.33 -17.31 3.27
CA ILE A 108 -1.06 -17.44 3.97
C ILE A 108 -1.33 -17.52 5.47
N LEU A 109 -0.92 -18.63 6.08
CA LEU A 109 -1.24 -18.97 7.47
C LEU A 109 -0.19 -18.42 8.46
N GLY A 110 -0.51 -18.53 9.76
CA GLY A 110 0.37 -18.06 10.82
C GLY A 110 1.76 -18.69 10.77
N GLY A 111 2.78 -17.85 10.93
CA GLY A 111 4.20 -18.22 10.86
C GLY A 111 4.72 -18.56 9.45
N ALA A 112 3.89 -18.51 8.41
CA ALA A 112 4.35 -18.71 7.04
C ALA A 112 5.18 -17.52 6.54
N ASP A 113 6.08 -17.77 5.60
CA ASP A 113 6.92 -16.76 4.94
C ASP A 113 6.94 -17.02 3.43
N VAL A 114 6.12 -16.27 2.70
CA VAL A 114 5.87 -16.52 1.27
C VAL A 114 6.45 -15.38 0.42
N THR A 115 7.20 -15.73 -0.62
CA THR A 115 7.70 -14.78 -1.61
C THR A 115 7.12 -15.08 -2.98
N LEU A 116 6.50 -14.07 -3.60
CA LEU A 116 5.99 -14.14 -4.97
C LEU A 116 6.92 -13.36 -5.91
N THR A 117 7.58 -14.06 -6.82
CA THR A 117 8.46 -13.44 -7.83
C THR A 117 7.73 -13.24 -9.16
N SER A 118 6.89 -14.19 -9.57
CA SER A 118 6.04 -14.07 -10.78
C SER A 118 4.87 -15.06 -10.76
N GLY A 119 3.92 -14.86 -11.68
CA GLY A 119 2.65 -15.58 -11.74
C GLY A 119 1.46 -14.70 -11.36
N ALA A 120 0.25 -15.13 -11.72
CA ALA A 120 -0.98 -14.40 -11.42
C ALA A 120 -1.86 -15.13 -10.40
N PHE A 121 -2.43 -14.39 -9.44
CA PHE A 121 -3.35 -14.90 -8.44
C PHE A 121 -4.70 -14.24 -8.63
N GLU A 122 -5.74 -15.03 -8.93
CA GLU A 122 -7.06 -14.53 -9.30
C GLU A 122 -8.13 -15.19 -8.41
N GLY A 123 -8.76 -14.41 -7.53
CA GLY A 123 -9.88 -14.87 -6.71
C GLY A 123 -11.18 -14.17 -7.06
N THR A 124 -12.32 -14.80 -6.81
CA THR A 124 -13.61 -14.11 -6.97
C THR A 124 -13.80 -13.03 -5.91
N ASP A 125 -13.30 -13.25 -4.69
CA ASP A 125 -13.38 -12.29 -3.59
C ASP A 125 -12.01 -11.71 -3.23
N TYR A 126 -10.98 -12.54 -3.03
CA TYR A 126 -9.64 -12.06 -2.74
C TYR A 126 -8.57 -12.75 -3.58
N GLY A 127 -7.62 -12.00 -4.11
CA GLY A 127 -6.45 -12.60 -4.77
C GLY A 127 -5.60 -13.34 -3.76
N ILE A 128 -4.99 -12.61 -2.82
CA ILE A 128 -4.13 -13.17 -1.77
C ILE A 128 -4.58 -12.65 -0.40
N VAL A 129 -4.69 -13.54 0.58
CA VAL A 129 -4.95 -13.17 1.98
C VAL A 129 -3.74 -13.51 2.85
N VAL A 130 -3.18 -12.50 3.50
CA VAL A 130 -2.15 -12.61 4.54
C VAL A 130 -2.86 -12.55 5.88
N GLY A 131 -3.46 -13.68 6.29
CA GLY A 131 -4.34 -13.75 7.45
C GLY A 131 -3.82 -14.78 8.44
N GLY A 132 -2.69 -14.50 9.09
CA GLY A 132 -2.07 -15.42 10.04
C GLY A 132 -1.16 -14.68 11.02
N VAL A 133 -1.17 -15.07 12.29
CA VAL A 133 -0.25 -14.51 13.30
C VAL A 133 1.19 -14.74 12.85
N ASN A 134 1.98 -13.67 12.75
CA ASN A 134 3.36 -13.67 12.26
C ASN A 134 3.52 -14.14 10.81
N ALA A 135 2.45 -14.14 10.00
CA ALA A 135 2.54 -14.41 8.57
C ALA A 135 3.33 -13.29 7.86
N LYS A 136 4.18 -13.69 6.91
CA LYS A 136 4.96 -12.79 6.08
C LYS A 136 4.68 -13.05 4.60
N PHE A 137 4.53 -11.96 3.85
CA PHE A 137 4.38 -12.01 2.40
C PHE A 137 5.27 -10.96 1.75
N THR A 138 6.02 -11.35 0.72
CA THR A 138 6.82 -10.44 -0.09
C THR A 138 6.46 -10.61 -1.57
N MET A 139 6.04 -9.53 -2.21
CA MET A 139 5.71 -9.49 -3.63
C MET A 139 6.82 -8.74 -4.39
N ASN A 140 7.61 -9.50 -5.17
CA ASN A 140 8.67 -9.00 -6.04
C ASN A 140 8.25 -8.90 -7.52
N GLY A 141 7.06 -9.38 -7.86
CA GLY A 141 6.49 -9.36 -9.20
C GLY A 141 5.18 -10.13 -9.27
N GLY A 142 4.71 -10.43 -10.49
CA GLY A 142 3.43 -11.09 -10.71
C GLY A 142 2.21 -10.18 -10.48
N SER A 143 1.04 -10.79 -10.30
CA SER A 143 -0.19 -10.07 -10.01
C SER A 143 -1.08 -10.73 -8.97
N ALA A 144 -1.86 -9.92 -8.24
CA ALA A 144 -2.91 -10.36 -7.34
C ALA A 144 -4.20 -9.59 -7.64
N THR A 145 -5.22 -10.31 -8.08
CA THR A 145 -6.45 -9.75 -8.64
C THR A 145 -7.68 -10.35 -8.00
N SER A 146 -8.68 -9.52 -7.76
CA SER A 146 -10.03 -9.94 -7.38
C SER A 146 -11.11 -9.17 -8.11
N ASN A 147 -12.27 -9.79 -8.25
CA ASN A 147 -13.43 -9.16 -8.89
C ASN A 147 -14.29 -8.36 -7.92
N ASN A 148 -14.49 -8.87 -6.69
CA ASN A 148 -15.39 -8.27 -5.70
C ASN A 148 -14.62 -7.58 -4.57
N GLY A 149 -13.84 -8.34 -3.80
CA GLY A 149 -13.04 -7.84 -2.69
C GLY A 149 -11.67 -7.35 -3.14
N ALA A 150 -10.67 -7.48 -2.26
CA ALA A 150 -9.36 -6.87 -2.44
C ALA A 150 -8.34 -7.77 -3.16
N GLY A 151 -7.46 -7.17 -3.96
CA GLY A 151 -6.39 -7.91 -4.64
C GLY A 151 -5.47 -8.57 -3.62
N ILE A 152 -5.08 -7.83 -2.59
CA ILE A 152 -4.46 -8.36 -1.37
C ILE A 152 -5.25 -7.92 -0.14
N SER A 153 -5.50 -8.86 0.77
CA SER A 153 -6.17 -8.59 2.03
C SER A 153 -5.40 -9.17 3.21
N GLY A 154 -5.71 -8.71 4.41
CA GLY A 154 -5.42 -9.45 5.65
C GLY A 154 -6.71 -9.76 6.41
N ASN A 155 -6.60 -10.06 7.71
CA ASN A 155 -7.77 -10.39 8.51
C ASN A 155 -7.70 -9.74 9.91
N GLY A 156 -8.60 -8.80 10.15
CA GLY A 156 -8.64 -8.01 11.40
C GLY A 156 -9.36 -8.68 12.56
N SER A 157 -9.75 -9.96 12.44
CA SER A 157 -10.52 -10.66 13.48
C SER A 157 -9.75 -10.69 14.81
N VAL A 158 -10.50 -10.51 15.90
CA VAL A 158 -10.02 -10.57 17.27
C VAL A 158 -10.84 -11.60 18.06
N SER A 159 -10.26 -12.23 19.07
CA SER A 159 -11.00 -13.00 20.06
C SER A 159 -11.82 -12.10 20.99
N GLY A 160 -12.68 -12.69 21.82
CA GLY A 160 -13.59 -11.94 22.71
C GLY A 160 -12.89 -11.05 23.75
N ASP A 161 -11.61 -11.30 24.04
CA ASP A 161 -10.73 -10.48 24.88
C ASP A 161 -10.01 -9.36 24.11
N GLY A 162 -10.25 -9.23 22.80
CA GLY A 162 -9.62 -8.24 21.94
C GLY A 162 -8.22 -8.62 21.43
N THR A 163 -7.76 -9.85 21.65
CA THR A 163 -6.48 -10.35 21.13
C THR A 163 -6.59 -10.60 19.61
N PRO A 164 -5.68 -10.08 18.77
CA PRO A 164 -5.68 -10.36 17.33
C PRO A 164 -5.54 -11.86 17.02
N THR A 165 -6.42 -12.40 16.18
CA THR A 165 -6.40 -13.81 15.76
C THR A 165 -5.49 -14.05 14.55
N TYR A 166 -5.25 -13.00 13.74
CA TYR A 166 -4.55 -13.11 12.46
C TYR A 166 -3.49 -12.01 12.25
N GLY A 167 -3.02 -11.40 13.34
CA GLY A 167 -1.93 -10.43 13.34
C GLY A 167 -0.99 -10.63 14.53
N PRO A 168 0.23 -10.04 14.51
CA PRO A 168 0.72 -9.13 13.50
C PRO A 168 1.14 -9.82 12.19
N THR A 169 0.99 -9.14 11.06
CA THR A 169 1.50 -9.58 9.74
C THR A 169 2.63 -8.70 9.25
N THR A 170 3.49 -9.19 8.36
CA THR A 170 4.43 -8.34 7.58
C THR A 170 4.19 -8.54 6.09
N ILE A 171 3.84 -7.48 5.38
CA ILE A 171 3.57 -7.50 3.95
C ILE A 171 4.51 -6.52 3.26
N ASN A 172 5.29 -6.99 2.29
CA ASN A 172 6.23 -6.18 1.51
C ASN A 172 5.84 -6.20 0.05
N ILE A 173 5.52 -5.04 -0.52
CA ILE A 173 5.19 -4.87 -1.94
C ILE A 173 6.35 -4.12 -2.60
N ASN A 174 7.22 -4.87 -3.28
CA ASN A 174 8.39 -4.35 -3.96
C ASN A 174 8.09 -4.04 -5.43
N ALA A 175 7.27 -4.87 -6.07
CA ALA A 175 6.79 -4.69 -7.44
C ALA A 175 5.52 -5.52 -7.68
N GLY A 176 5.07 -5.58 -8.95
CA GLY A 176 3.88 -6.32 -9.37
C GLY A 176 2.65 -5.46 -9.59
N VAL A 177 1.54 -6.11 -9.93
CA VAL A 177 0.24 -5.47 -10.19
C VAL A 177 -0.81 -6.02 -9.24
N ILE A 178 -1.45 -5.15 -8.48
CA ILE A 178 -2.49 -5.51 -7.52
C ILE A 178 -3.76 -4.79 -7.93
N THR A 179 -4.85 -5.54 -8.16
CA THR A 179 -6.12 -4.97 -8.61
C THR A 179 -7.28 -5.60 -7.85
N GLY A 180 -8.00 -4.80 -7.06
CA GLY A 180 -9.21 -5.26 -6.39
C GLY A 180 -10.49 -4.64 -6.93
N GLY A 181 -11.60 -5.35 -6.73
CA GLY A 181 -12.94 -4.85 -7.01
C GLY A 181 -13.38 -3.74 -6.05
N ASP A 182 -12.95 -3.80 -4.79
CA ASP A 182 -13.15 -2.77 -3.78
C ASP A 182 -11.86 -1.97 -3.50
N ALA A 183 -10.79 -2.62 -3.04
CA ALA A 183 -9.51 -2.03 -2.74
C ALA A 183 -8.37 -2.82 -3.39
N GLY A 184 -7.34 -2.13 -3.87
CA GLY A 184 -6.11 -2.82 -4.26
C GLY A 184 -5.56 -3.61 -3.08
N ILE A 185 -5.40 -2.95 -1.93
CA ILE A 185 -5.01 -3.59 -0.67
C ILE A 185 -5.97 -3.19 0.46
N TYR A 186 -6.50 -4.19 1.18
CA TYR A 186 -7.25 -4.00 2.42
C TYR A 186 -6.44 -4.52 3.61
N HIS A 187 -6.08 -3.64 4.56
CA HIS A 187 -5.25 -3.99 5.72
C HIS A 187 -6.01 -3.74 7.05
N PRO A 188 -6.84 -4.71 7.48
CA PRO A 188 -7.65 -4.59 8.70
C PRO A 188 -6.97 -5.03 10.00
N GLN A 189 -5.78 -5.63 9.95
CA GLN A 189 -5.08 -6.21 11.09
C GLN A 189 -3.92 -5.36 11.60
N VAL A 190 -3.45 -5.64 12.81
CA VAL A 190 -2.15 -5.14 13.27
C VAL A 190 -1.03 -5.78 12.44
N GLY A 191 0.08 -5.08 12.26
CA GLY A 191 1.17 -5.53 11.39
C GLY A 191 1.77 -4.37 10.62
N THR A 192 2.64 -4.69 9.67
CA THR A 192 3.28 -3.70 8.80
C THR A 192 3.02 -4.04 7.33
N LEU A 193 2.63 -3.03 6.57
CA LEU A 193 2.58 -3.01 5.11
C LEU A 193 3.65 -2.04 4.60
N ASN A 194 4.71 -2.58 3.99
CA ASN A 194 5.75 -1.82 3.32
C ASN A 194 5.47 -1.81 1.81
N VAL A 195 5.37 -0.62 1.21
CA VAL A 195 5.13 -0.46 -0.23
C VAL A 195 6.26 0.38 -0.80
N THR A 196 7.15 -0.25 -1.58
CA THR A 196 8.30 0.42 -2.22
C THR A 196 8.15 0.54 -3.73
N GLY A 197 7.23 -0.22 -4.32
CA GLY A 197 6.94 -0.23 -5.75
C GLY A 197 5.64 -0.95 -6.08
N GLY A 198 5.41 -1.20 -7.37
CA GLY A 198 4.20 -1.85 -7.88
C GLY A 198 3.09 -0.89 -8.28
N LYS A 199 2.07 -1.44 -8.95
CA LYS A 199 0.85 -0.74 -9.37
C LYS A 199 -0.32 -1.30 -8.57
N ILE A 200 -0.96 -0.47 -7.75
CA ILE A 200 -2.02 -0.86 -6.83
C ILE A 200 -3.28 -0.08 -7.20
N GLU A 201 -4.35 -0.80 -7.54
CA GLU A 201 -5.60 -0.21 -8.00
C GLU A 201 -6.82 -0.90 -7.39
N GLY A 202 -7.85 -0.11 -7.09
CA GLY A 202 -9.18 -0.55 -6.70
C GLY A 202 -10.09 0.67 -6.65
N LYS A 203 -11.37 0.51 -6.29
CA LYS A 203 -12.21 1.70 -6.00
C LYS A 203 -11.57 2.57 -4.92
N THR A 204 -10.88 1.94 -3.97
CA THR A 204 -9.84 2.51 -3.11
C THR A 204 -8.48 1.92 -3.46
N GLY A 205 -7.40 2.69 -3.38
CA GLY A 205 -6.06 2.13 -3.64
C GLY A 205 -5.63 1.20 -2.52
N ILE A 206 -5.43 1.76 -1.32
CA ILE A 206 -5.13 1.06 -0.07
C ILE A 206 -6.10 1.53 1.00
N GLU A 207 -6.74 0.62 1.74
CA GLU A 207 -7.50 0.96 2.95
C GLU A 207 -6.83 0.37 4.19
N MET A 208 -6.37 1.26 5.07
CA MET A 208 -5.79 0.92 6.38
C MET A 208 -6.86 1.03 7.45
N ARG A 209 -7.11 -0.06 8.19
CA ARG A 209 -8.04 -0.05 9.35
C ARG A 209 -7.38 -0.42 10.67
N ALA A 210 -6.14 -0.91 10.62
CA ALA A 210 -5.21 -1.11 11.73
C ALA A 210 -3.76 -1.20 11.18
N GLY A 211 -2.77 -1.09 12.07
CA GLY A 211 -1.37 -1.37 11.73
C GLY A 211 -0.61 -0.22 11.06
N ASP A 212 0.58 -0.55 10.56
CA ASP A 212 1.55 0.42 10.04
C ASP A 212 1.65 0.32 8.51
N LEU A 213 1.42 1.42 7.81
CA LEU A 213 1.70 1.57 6.38
C LEU A 213 2.97 2.42 6.20
N LYS A 214 3.92 1.93 5.41
CA LYS A 214 5.11 2.67 5.00
C LYS A 214 5.21 2.68 3.49
N VAL A 215 4.96 3.83 2.88
CA VAL A 215 5.10 4.05 1.44
C VAL A 215 6.41 4.77 1.17
N SER A 216 7.25 4.20 0.31
CA SER A 216 8.52 4.79 -0.13
C SER A 216 8.80 4.39 -1.57
N GLY A 217 9.92 4.83 -2.15
CA GLY A 217 10.23 4.52 -3.54
C GLY A 217 9.19 5.09 -4.51
N ASN A 218 8.82 4.32 -5.53
CA ASN A 218 8.00 4.79 -6.66
C ASN A 218 6.77 3.91 -6.96
N PRO A 219 5.96 3.48 -5.98
CA PRO A 219 4.71 2.79 -6.26
C PRO A 219 3.69 3.75 -6.90
N THR A 220 2.76 3.20 -7.67
CA THR A 220 1.56 3.90 -8.13
C THR A 220 0.36 3.35 -7.38
N ILE A 221 -0.34 4.19 -6.64
CA ILE A 221 -1.51 3.82 -5.84
C ILE A 221 -2.70 4.65 -6.35
N THR A 222 -3.68 3.98 -6.96
CA THR A 222 -4.81 4.67 -7.61
C THR A 222 -6.14 4.18 -7.07
N ALA A 223 -6.98 5.13 -6.65
CA ALA A 223 -8.41 4.89 -6.49
C ALA A 223 -9.15 5.19 -7.79
N THR A 224 -9.96 4.25 -8.23
CA THR A 224 -10.72 4.32 -9.48
C THR A 224 -12.11 4.89 -9.30
N ALA A 225 -12.66 4.89 -8.07
CA ALA A 225 -13.96 5.49 -7.83
C ALA A 225 -13.88 7.02 -7.99
N PRO A 226 -14.82 7.63 -8.73
CA PRO A 226 -14.73 9.03 -9.14
C PRO A 226 -15.01 10.03 -8.00
N THR A 227 -15.60 9.56 -6.91
CA THR A 227 -15.97 10.37 -5.76
C THR A 227 -15.60 9.65 -4.48
N VAL A 228 -15.29 10.42 -3.43
CA VAL A 228 -15.11 9.87 -2.10
C VAL A 228 -16.48 9.50 -1.52
N THR A 229 -16.64 8.24 -1.09
CA THR A 229 -17.78 7.81 -0.27
C THR A 229 -17.26 7.10 0.97
N VAL A 230 -17.95 7.26 2.09
CA VAL A 230 -17.58 6.65 3.38
C VAL A 230 -18.85 6.05 4.00
N ASN A 231 -18.87 4.73 4.15
CA ASN A 231 -19.99 3.98 4.70
C ASN A 231 -19.49 3.08 5.83
N ALA A 232 -20.22 3.06 6.96
CA ALA A 232 -19.90 2.19 8.08
C ALA A 232 -19.97 0.71 7.68
N ASN A 233 -18.90 -0.04 7.96
CA ASN A 233 -18.85 -1.48 7.70
C ASN A 233 -17.97 -2.17 8.74
N GLY A 234 -18.54 -3.14 9.46
CA GLY A 234 -17.86 -3.91 10.50
C GLY A 234 -17.02 -5.07 9.98
N SER A 235 -17.15 -5.45 8.70
CA SER A 235 -16.50 -6.63 8.13
C SER A 235 -16.11 -6.41 6.66
N GLY A 236 -15.44 -5.29 6.39
CA GLY A 236 -14.92 -4.97 5.05
C GLY A 236 -14.57 -3.51 4.91
N ASN A 237 -14.30 -3.12 3.66
CA ASN A 237 -14.00 -1.76 3.25
C ASN A 237 -15.11 -0.78 3.61
N THR A 238 -14.71 0.44 3.94
CA THR A 238 -15.60 1.54 4.33
C THR A 238 -15.50 2.73 3.40
N THR A 239 -14.39 2.89 2.69
CA THR A 239 -14.12 4.06 1.88
C THR A 239 -13.96 3.66 0.43
N GLU A 240 -14.54 4.44 -0.49
CA GLU A 240 -14.22 4.43 -1.92
C GLU A 240 -13.63 5.79 -2.33
N GLY A 241 -12.81 5.82 -3.39
CA GLY A 241 -12.36 7.05 -4.05
C GLY A 241 -11.07 7.66 -3.50
N ALA A 242 -10.43 7.01 -2.53
CA ALA A 242 -9.19 7.48 -1.92
C ALA A 242 -7.99 6.60 -2.31
N ALA A 243 -6.90 7.21 -2.77
CA ALA A 243 -5.66 6.45 -3.03
C ALA A 243 -5.19 5.73 -1.76
N ILE A 244 -5.16 6.45 -0.63
CA ILE A 244 -5.03 5.86 0.70
C ILE A 244 -6.22 6.29 1.56
N ALA A 245 -7.02 5.33 1.98
CA ALA A 245 -8.07 5.48 2.98
C ALA A 245 -7.54 5.05 4.36
N ILE A 246 -7.84 5.84 5.39
CA ILE A 246 -7.53 5.55 6.78
C ILE A 246 -8.85 5.60 7.55
N ALA A 247 -9.30 4.44 8.04
CA ALA A 247 -10.60 4.33 8.70
C ALA A 247 -10.54 3.28 9.81
N GLN A 248 -10.38 3.71 11.06
CA GLN A 248 -10.20 2.78 12.17
C GLN A 248 -11.35 1.79 12.29
N HIS A 249 -10.99 0.52 12.47
CA HIS A 249 -11.96 -0.55 12.68
C HIS A 249 -12.62 -0.46 14.07
N THR A 250 -13.72 -1.20 14.27
CA THR A 250 -14.31 -1.43 15.60
C THR A 250 -13.36 -2.12 16.59
N THR A 251 -12.24 -2.70 16.12
CA THR A 251 -11.20 -3.27 16.98
C THR A 251 -10.35 -2.20 17.68
N LYS A 252 -10.50 -0.91 17.27
CA LYS A 252 -9.87 0.26 17.89
C LYS A 252 -8.33 0.17 17.95
N LYS A 253 -7.73 -0.63 17.08
CA LYS A 253 -6.27 -0.77 17.01
C LYS A 253 -5.65 0.49 16.38
N PRO A 254 -4.43 0.87 16.80
CA PRO A 254 -3.73 2.03 16.22
C PRO A 254 -3.50 1.90 14.71
N ILE A 255 -3.36 3.04 14.04
CA ILE A 255 -2.96 3.11 12.64
C ILE A 255 -1.82 4.14 12.51
N LYS A 256 -0.72 3.73 11.88
CA LYS A 256 0.36 4.63 11.53
C LYS A 256 0.57 4.61 10.02
N VAL A 257 0.58 5.77 9.38
CA VAL A 257 0.84 5.90 7.95
C VAL A 257 2.02 6.83 7.75
N ASP A 258 3.07 6.35 7.11
CA ASP A 258 4.23 7.14 6.69
C ASP A 258 4.35 7.10 5.17
N ILE A 259 4.24 8.27 4.52
CA ILE A 259 4.33 8.42 3.07
C ILE A 259 5.56 9.25 2.73
N ASN A 260 6.58 8.59 2.21
CA ASN A 260 7.87 9.17 1.87
C ASN A 260 8.13 9.20 0.35
N GLY A 261 7.23 8.61 -0.45
CA GLY A 261 7.39 8.48 -1.91
C GLY A 261 6.12 7.97 -2.59
N GLY A 262 6.24 7.65 -3.88
CA GLY A 262 5.14 7.13 -4.70
C GLY A 262 4.29 8.20 -5.40
N THR A 263 3.42 7.73 -6.28
CA THR A 263 2.38 8.52 -6.97
C THR A 263 1.02 8.02 -6.49
N LEU A 264 0.29 8.87 -5.79
CA LEU A 264 -1.01 8.56 -5.18
C LEU A 264 -2.08 9.38 -5.90
N SER A 265 -3.11 8.74 -6.44
CA SER A 265 -4.15 9.44 -7.21
C SER A 265 -5.55 8.92 -6.92
N GLY A 266 -6.51 9.81 -6.74
CA GLY A 266 -7.92 9.49 -6.55
C GLY A 266 -8.77 10.75 -6.44
N ALA A 267 -10.08 10.59 -6.18
CA ALA A 267 -10.90 11.73 -5.76
C ALA A 267 -10.33 12.37 -4.48
N ALA A 268 -9.81 11.53 -3.58
CA ALA A 268 -8.86 11.91 -2.55
C ALA A 268 -7.51 11.21 -2.75
N ALA A 269 -6.41 11.90 -2.49
CA ALA A 269 -5.12 11.25 -2.33
C ALA A 269 -5.02 10.59 -0.95
N ILE A 270 -5.51 11.28 0.09
CA ILE A 270 -5.62 10.78 1.46
C ILE A 270 -7.02 11.06 1.97
N ASN A 271 -7.69 10.04 2.48
CA ASN A 271 -8.98 10.18 3.17
C ASN A 271 -8.93 9.51 4.53
N GLU A 272 -8.71 10.29 5.58
CA GLU A 272 -8.90 9.84 6.96
C GLU A 272 -10.36 10.09 7.38
N SER A 273 -11.00 9.08 7.98
CA SER A 273 -12.40 9.14 8.41
C SER A 273 -12.69 8.24 9.61
N ASN A 274 -13.79 8.50 10.31
CA ASN A 274 -14.26 7.70 11.45
C ASN A 274 -15.65 7.07 11.18
N PRO A 275 -15.76 6.14 10.21
CA PRO A 275 -17.05 5.55 9.84
C PRO A 275 -17.70 4.73 10.96
N GLN A 276 -16.92 4.28 11.94
CA GLN A 276 -17.41 3.49 13.07
C GLN A 276 -17.81 4.31 14.28
N ASN A 277 -17.69 5.64 14.20
CA ASN A 277 -17.92 6.54 15.34
C ASN A 277 -17.13 6.12 16.58
N ASN A 278 -15.87 5.68 16.39
CA ASN A 278 -14.97 5.39 17.50
C ASN A 278 -14.72 6.67 18.31
N ASP A 279 -14.45 6.50 19.61
CA ASP A 279 -14.22 7.61 20.52
C ASP A 279 -12.91 8.36 20.17
N ALA A 280 -12.83 9.64 20.54
CA ALA A 280 -11.65 10.48 20.31
C ALA A 280 -10.35 9.81 20.79
N THR A 281 -10.38 9.19 21.99
CA THR A 281 -9.22 8.48 22.57
C THR A 281 -8.71 7.31 21.72
N ASP A 282 -9.54 6.76 20.85
CA ASP A 282 -9.15 5.69 19.93
C ASP A 282 -8.63 6.25 18.61
N THR A 283 -9.26 7.29 18.07
CA THR A 283 -8.82 7.94 16.84
C THR A 283 -7.57 8.80 17.04
N ASP A 284 -7.28 9.24 18.26
CA ASP A 284 -6.01 9.90 18.64
C ASP A 284 -4.78 9.00 18.41
N LYS A 285 -4.99 7.67 18.36
CA LYS A 285 -3.93 6.68 18.08
C LYS A 285 -3.61 6.58 16.59
N ILE A 286 -4.24 7.40 15.74
CA ILE A 286 -4.01 7.45 14.30
C ILE A 286 -3.01 8.57 14.00
N SER A 287 -1.91 8.25 13.34
CA SER A 287 -0.91 9.23 12.91
C SER A 287 -0.58 9.06 11.43
N ILE A 288 -0.64 10.16 10.68
CA ILE A 288 -0.38 10.21 9.24
C ILE A 288 0.74 11.22 8.99
N ASN A 289 1.88 10.75 8.51
CA ASN A 289 3.04 11.58 8.18
C ASN A 289 3.30 11.53 6.68
N VAL A 290 3.36 12.69 6.04
CA VAL A 290 3.74 12.83 4.63
C VAL A 290 5.05 13.61 4.54
N SER A 291 6.09 12.99 4.03
CA SER A 291 7.41 13.60 3.82
C SER A 291 7.83 13.64 2.36
N GLY A 292 7.13 12.93 1.47
CA GLY A 292 7.41 12.88 0.05
C GLY A 292 6.27 12.27 -0.77
N GLY A 293 6.53 12.09 -2.07
CA GLY A 293 5.55 11.57 -3.03
C GLY A 293 4.80 12.65 -3.82
N SER A 294 4.04 12.20 -4.82
CA SER A 294 3.14 13.03 -5.63
C SER A 294 1.70 12.62 -5.38
N LEU A 295 0.91 13.52 -4.80
CA LEU A 295 -0.43 13.28 -4.31
C LEU A 295 -1.44 14.11 -5.11
N THR A 296 -2.26 13.42 -5.90
CA THR A 296 -3.32 14.01 -6.73
C THR A 296 -4.68 13.64 -6.18
N GLY A 297 -5.44 14.64 -5.75
CA GLY A 297 -6.73 14.48 -5.09
C GLY A 297 -6.79 15.26 -3.77
N LYS A 298 -7.96 15.28 -3.15
CA LYS A 298 -8.18 15.94 -1.85
C LYS A 298 -7.38 15.32 -0.72
N ILE A 299 -7.13 16.13 0.32
CA ILE A 299 -6.61 15.69 1.62
C ILE A 299 -7.71 15.87 2.68
N ASN A 300 -8.34 14.77 3.10
CA ASN A 300 -9.43 14.81 4.08
C ASN A 300 -8.98 14.24 5.43
N LYS A 301 -9.49 14.86 6.50
CA LYS A 301 -9.36 14.43 7.89
C LYS A 301 -10.72 14.51 8.57
N GLY A 302 -11.16 13.42 9.16
CA GLY A 302 -12.51 13.24 9.70
C GLY A 302 -12.58 12.95 11.20
N SER A 303 -11.46 12.72 11.89
CA SER A 303 -11.42 12.41 13.33
C SER A 303 -10.42 13.26 14.10
N THR A 304 -9.99 12.81 15.29
CA THR A 304 -8.90 13.44 16.06
C THR A 304 -7.50 12.96 15.65
N ALA A 305 -7.39 12.14 14.59
CA ALA A 305 -6.12 11.71 14.02
C ALA A 305 -5.11 12.86 13.82
N THR A 306 -3.83 12.58 14.04
CA THR A 306 -2.75 13.55 13.75
C THR A 306 -2.32 13.44 12.30
N VAL A 307 -2.26 14.57 11.59
CA VAL A 307 -1.74 14.66 10.21
C VAL A 307 -0.59 15.66 10.20
N THR A 308 0.56 15.28 9.64
CA THR A 308 1.73 16.15 9.51
C THR A 308 2.33 16.02 8.12
N ILE A 309 2.47 17.15 7.41
CA ILE A 309 2.99 17.25 6.05
C ILE A 309 4.27 18.08 6.07
N SER A 310 5.40 17.41 5.80
CA SER A 310 6.74 18.00 5.81
C SER A 310 7.41 18.05 4.42
N GLY A 311 6.82 17.39 3.43
CA GLY A 311 7.29 17.33 2.04
C GLY A 311 6.24 16.73 1.10
N GLY A 312 6.60 16.60 -0.18
CA GLY A 312 5.73 16.08 -1.25
C GLY A 312 5.20 17.16 -2.20
N THR A 313 4.50 16.70 -3.25
CA THR A 313 3.78 17.54 -4.21
C THR A 313 2.29 17.20 -4.20
N PHE A 314 1.43 18.21 -4.26
CA PHE A 314 0.00 18.10 -4.04
C PHE A 314 -0.77 18.87 -5.12
N SER A 315 -1.90 18.32 -5.55
CA SER A 315 -2.86 19.05 -6.39
C SER A 315 -3.82 19.94 -5.59
N ASP A 316 -4.07 19.59 -4.32
CA ASP A 316 -4.97 20.31 -3.40
C ASP A 316 -4.16 21.18 -2.44
N GLU A 317 -3.70 22.34 -2.92
CA GLU A 317 -2.84 23.22 -2.12
C GLU A 317 -3.55 23.75 -0.86
N ASP A 318 -4.83 24.08 -0.97
CA ASP A 318 -5.60 24.63 0.14
C ASP A 318 -5.88 23.59 1.23
N GLY A 319 -6.21 22.35 0.83
CA GLY A 319 -6.42 21.24 1.77
C GLY A 319 -5.17 20.85 2.56
N VAL A 320 -3.97 21.15 2.05
CA VAL A 320 -2.69 20.83 2.70
C VAL A 320 -2.30 21.83 3.78
N LYS A 321 -2.63 23.12 3.61
CA LYS A 321 -2.17 24.21 4.50
C LYS A 321 -2.37 23.96 6.00
N PRO A 322 -3.51 23.41 6.47
CA PRO A 322 -3.72 23.16 7.91
C PRO A 322 -2.80 22.11 8.52
N TYR A 323 -2.13 21.29 7.71
CA TYR A 323 -1.36 20.13 8.15
C TYR A 323 0.15 20.29 7.92
N LEU A 324 0.60 21.44 7.42
CA LEU A 324 2.01 21.71 7.19
C LEU A 324 2.78 21.71 8.52
N ALA A 325 3.91 21.02 8.54
CA ALA A 325 4.84 21.08 9.66
C ALA A 325 5.42 22.49 9.84
N ASP A 326 5.85 22.82 11.05
CA ASP A 326 6.48 24.10 11.37
C ASP A 326 7.64 24.42 10.41
N GLY A 327 7.69 25.67 9.94
CA GLY A 327 8.70 26.14 8.99
C GLY A 327 8.51 25.62 7.56
N LYS A 328 7.36 25.02 7.24
CA LYS A 328 7.00 24.61 5.87
C LYS A 328 5.93 25.50 5.27
N VAL A 329 6.02 25.69 3.96
CA VAL A 329 4.99 26.33 3.13
C VAL A 329 4.77 25.53 1.85
N ILE A 330 3.58 25.61 1.27
CA ILE A 330 3.30 25.07 -0.05
C ILE A 330 3.42 26.18 -1.11
N ARG A 331 4.13 25.89 -2.20
CA ARG A 331 4.30 26.80 -3.36
C ARG A 331 4.22 25.99 -4.65
N ASN A 332 3.27 26.32 -5.52
CA ASN A 332 3.05 25.64 -6.80
C ASN A 332 2.95 24.11 -6.62
N GLY A 333 2.10 23.69 -5.70
CA GLY A 333 1.86 22.30 -5.33
C GLY A 333 2.97 21.65 -4.50
N LYS A 334 4.16 22.25 -4.36
CA LYS A 334 5.29 21.62 -3.65
C LYS A 334 5.46 22.18 -2.24
N VAL A 335 5.60 21.27 -1.27
CA VAL A 335 5.98 21.65 0.10
C VAL A 335 7.49 21.93 0.16
N VAL A 336 7.84 23.12 0.64
CA VAL A 336 9.21 23.64 0.73
C VAL A 336 9.43 24.33 2.09
N ASN A 337 10.69 24.62 2.42
CA ASN A 337 11.01 25.43 3.60
C ASN A 337 10.49 26.87 3.43
N GLU A 338 9.90 27.40 4.51
CA GLU A 338 9.58 28.81 4.63
C GLU A 338 10.88 29.60 4.68
N THR A 339 10.93 30.75 3.99
CA THR A 339 12.11 31.60 3.91
C THR A 339 11.78 32.97 4.48
N ILE A 340 12.64 33.49 5.35
CA ILE A 340 12.59 34.86 5.86
C ILE A 340 13.52 35.72 5.03
N THR A 341 12.99 36.82 4.49
CA THR A 341 13.77 37.88 3.86
C THR A 341 14.04 38.98 4.88
N ILE A 342 15.31 39.25 5.16
CA ILE A 342 15.76 40.34 6.04
C ILE A 342 16.22 41.49 5.13
N ILE A 343 15.54 42.63 5.24
CA ILE A 343 15.94 43.88 4.59
C ILE A 343 16.70 44.70 5.63
N VAL A 344 17.95 45.04 5.34
CA VAL A 344 18.75 45.94 6.17
C VAL A 344 18.76 47.31 5.48
N PRO A 345 18.07 48.32 6.04
CA PRO A 345 18.15 49.68 5.52
C PRO A 345 19.57 50.22 5.71
N ASP A 346 20.21 50.62 4.61
CA ASP A 346 21.48 51.35 4.60
C ASP A 346 21.26 52.64 3.78
N ASP A 347 21.73 53.77 4.30
CA ASP A 347 21.72 55.10 3.68
C ASP A 347 22.34 55.17 2.26
N SER A 348 22.93 54.09 1.74
CA SER A 348 23.52 54.05 0.39
C SER A 348 23.12 52.87 -0.52
N THR A 349 22.65 51.73 0.00
CA THR A 349 22.07 50.61 -0.79
C THR A 349 21.29 49.63 0.10
N ASP A 350 20.00 49.40 -0.17
CA ASP A 350 19.24 48.33 0.50
C ASP A 350 19.91 46.97 0.27
N THR A 351 20.47 46.37 1.33
CA THR A 351 21.02 45.02 1.27
C THR A 351 19.95 44.03 1.70
N THR A 352 19.62 43.08 0.82
CA THR A 352 18.59 42.06 1.06
C THR A 352 19.26 40.69 1.26
N THR A 353 18.93 39.99 2.35
CA THR A 353 19.42 38.62 2.60
C THR A 353 18.25 37.68 2.89
N THR A 354 18.20 36.52 2.24
CA THR A 354 17.13 35.53 2.42
C THR A 354 17.70 34.28 3.11
N THR A 355 17.02 33.81 4.16
CA THR A 355 17.42 32.60 4.92
C THR A 355 16.19 31.73 5.22
N GLU A 356 16.38 30.45 5.53
CA GLU A 356 15.28 29.58 5.94
C GLU A 356 14.76 29.96 7.33
N LYS A 357 13.44 29.91 7.52
CA LYS A 357 12.82 30.14 8.83
C LYS A 357 13.23 29.00 9.78
N PRO A 358 13.82 29.30 10.95
CA PRO A 358 14.12 28.27 11.93
C PRO A 358 12.83 27.59 12.41
N ALA A 359 12.92 26.29 12.68
CA ALA A 359 11.83 25.56 13.33
C ALA A 359 11.54 26.19 14.70
N ASN A 360 10.28 26.13 15.14
CA ASN A 360 9.93 26.62 16.47
C ASN A 360 10.67 25.76 17.50
N PRO A 361 11.44 26.34 18.44
CA PRO A 361 12.17 25.55 19.42
C PRO A 361 11.16 24.79 20.29
N ALA A 362 11.10 23.47 20.11
CA ALA A 362 10.46 22.61 21.10
C ALA A 362 11.14 22.87 22.46
N THR A 363 10.37 22.88 23.55
CA THR A 363 10.81 23.23 24.91
C THR A 363 11.77 22.21 25.52
N GLY A 364 12.93 22.00 24.90
CA GLY A 364 14.01 21.14 25.32
C GLY A 364 15.36 21.70 24.85
N ALA A 365 16.30 21.79 25.77
CA ALA A 365 17.50 22.63 25.74
C ALA A 365 18.61 22.28 24.70
N ASN A 366 18.29 21.78 23.50
CA ASN A 366 19.31 21.26 22.59
C ASN A 366 19.21 21.69 21.11
N ASP A 367 18.62 22.83 20.79
CA ASP A 367 18.66 23.38 19.43
C ASP A 367 19.61 24.59 19.29
N PHE A 368 20.91 24.33 19.47
CA PHE A 368 21.97 25.33 19.25
C PHE A 368 22.17 25.69 17.77
N VAL A 369 21.53 24.98 16.83
CA VAL A 369 21.64 25.25 15.39
C VAL A 369 20.80 26.47 15.00
N GLY A 370 19.60 26.62 15.57
CA GLY A 370 18.76 27.81 15.36
C GLY A 370 19.38 29.10 15.95
N ALA A 371 20.03 29.00 17.11
CA ALA A 371 20.76 30.11 17.71
C ALA A 371 22.00 30.50 16.91
N ALA A 372 22.73 29.52 16.34
CA ALA A 372 23.93 29.78 15.54
C ALA A 372 23.63 30.53 14.23
N ALA A 373 22.51 30.24 13.55
CA ALA A 373 22.11 30.96 12.35
C ALA A 373 21.76 32.43 12.64
N ALA A 374 21.02 32.69 13.73
CA ALA A 374 20.74 34.05 14.19
C ALA A 374 22.03 34.78 14.63
N LEU A 375 22.96 34.11 15.31
CA LEU A 375 24.26 34.68 15.69
C LEU A 375 25.17 34.94 14.48
N ALA A 376 25.16 34.09 13.45
CA ALA A 376 25.96 34.29 12.24
C ALA A 376 25.51 35.57 11.50
N VAL A 377 24.19 35.79 11.37
CA VAL A 377 23.62 37.02 10.80
C VAL A 377 23.96 38.23 11.67
N MET A 378 23.87 38.12 12.99
CA MET A 378 24.26 39.19 13.93
C MET A 378 25.78 39.47 13.90
N SER A 379 26.62 38.47 13.64
CA SER A 379 28.08 38.64 13.53
C SER A 379 28.49 39.36 12.24
N LEU A 380 27.77 39.12 11.14
CA LEU A 380 27.89 39.88 9.89
C LEU A 380 27.42 41.33 10.08
N LEU A 381 26.33 41.57 10.81
CA LEU A 381 25.88 42.92 11.22
C LEU A 381 26.94 43.63 12.07
N GLY A 382 27.56 42.94 13.02
CA GLY A 382 28.61 43.49 13.89
C GLY A 382 29.86 43.92 13.10
N MET A 383 30.26 43.15 12.08
CA MET A 383 31.39 43.50 11.22
C MET A 383 31.08 44.70 10.31
N ALA A 384 29.87 44.80 9.74
CA ALA A 384 29.47 45.92 8.88
C ALA A 384 29.34 47.25 9.65
N VAL A 385 28.85 47.21 10.90
CA VAL A 385 28.77 48.39 11.78
C VAL A 385 30.17 48.81 12.28
N ALA A 386 31.07 47.85 12.54
CA ALA A 386 32.44 48.15 12.96
C ALA A 386 33.28 48.82 11.86
N SER A 387 33.01 48.53 10.57
CA SER A 387 33.67 49.21 9.44
C SER A 387 33.26 50.66 9.20
N ARG A 388 32.18 51.16 9.82
CA ARG A 388 31.75 52.58 9.72
C ARG A 388 32.39 53.53 10.74
N LYS A 389 33.18 53.00 11.68
CA LYS A 389 33.99 53.82 12.62
C LYS A 389 35.46 53.84 12.19
N LYS A 390 35.75 54.39 11.02
CA LYS A 390 37.07 54.95 10.67
C LYS A 390 36.92 56.17 9.79
#